data_AF-A0A537XGP3-F1
#
_entry.id   AF-A0A537XGP3-F1
#
_cell.length_a   1.000
_cell.length_b   1.000
_cell.length_c   1.000
_cell.angle_alpha   90.00
_cell.angle_beta   90.00
_cell.angle_gamma   90.00
#
_symmetry.space_group_name_H-M   'P 1'
#
loop_
_entity.id
_entity.type
_entity.pdbx_description
1 polymer ?
#
loop_
_entity_poly.entity_id
_entity_poly.type
_entity_poly.pdbx_seq_one_letter_code
_entity_poly.pdbx_strand_id
1 'polypeptide(L)'
;MKRLLACLACCALAALVLAPGALAQNSGTGLYGPADDKVVTGTGFILIAAFPLLVLLLSLLQWRLEKRKERRKAFQARLSQADWRGGW
;
A
#
# COMPACT_ATOMS: atom_id res chain seq x y z
N MET A 1 22.59 5.41 29.98
CA MET A 1 23.25 4.29 29.29
C MET A 1 22.85 2.91 29.83
N LYS A 2 22.89 2.65 31.15
CA LYS A 2 22.51 1.33 31.73
C LYS A 2 21.09 0.84 31.33
N ARG A 3 20.11 1.74 31.28
CA ARG A 3 18.73 1.43 30.83
C ARG A 3 18.64 1.06 29.35
N LEU A 4 19.45 1.70 28.50
CA LEU A 4 19.53 1.39 27.06
C LEU A 4 20.20 0.04 26.82
N LEU A 5 21.26 -0.27 27.58
CA LEU A 5 21.92 -1.57 27.54
C LEU A 5 20.97 -2.69 28.00
N ALA A 6 20.17 -2.44 29.04
CA ALA A 6 19.15 -3.39 29.50
C ALA A 6 18.05 -3.61 28.45
N CYS A 7 17.56 -2.55 27.79
CA CYS A 7 16.60 -2.69 26.69
C CYS A 7 17.19 -3.46 25.50
N LEU A 8 18.43 -3.16 25.11
CA LEU A 8 19.13 -3.89 24.04
C LEU A 8 19.31 -5.37 24.38
N ALA A 9 19.72 -5.68 25.60
CA ALA A 9 19.85 -7.05 26.07
C ALA A 9 18.48 -7.77 26.10
N CYS A 10 17.42 -7.09 26.54
CA CYS A 10 16.07 -7.64 26.55
C CYS A 10 15.55 -7.91 25.13
N CYS A 11 15.77 -6.99 24.18
CA CYS A 11 15.42 -7.19 22.77
C CYS A 11 16.21 -8.33 22.14
N ALA A 12 17.51 -8.43 22.43
CA ALA A 12 18.36 -9.53 21.95
C ALA A 12 17.90 -10.89 22.51
N LEU A 13 17.55 -10.94 23.79
CA LEU A 13 16.99 -12.15 24.42
C LEU A 13 15.63 -12.52 23.83
N ALA A 14 14.74 -11.55 23.61
CA ALA A 14 13.46 -11.79 22.96
C ALA A 14 13.64 -12.33 21.54
N ALA A 15 14.58 -11.78 20.77
CA ALA A 15 14.92 -12.27 19.42
C ALA A 15 15.49 -13.69 19.46
N LEU A 16 16.33 -14.03 20.44
CA LEU A 16 16.85 -15.39 20.63
C LEU A 16 15.76 -16.40 21.00
N VAL A 17 14.77 -16.01 21.80
CA VAL A 17 13.63 -16.87 22.18
C VAL A 17 12.71 -17.14 20.97
N LEU A 18 12.60 -16.19 20.04
CA LEU A 18 11.81 -16.33 18.80
C LEU A 18 12.60 -17.01 17.66
N ALA A 19 13.93 -17.10 17.76
CA ALA A 19 14.81 -17.69 16.76
C ALA A 19 14.53 -19.17 16.40
N PRO A 20 14.09 -20.06 17.32
CA PRO A 20 13.77 -21.45 16.98
C PRO A 20 12.68 -21.59 15.92
N GLY A 21 11.77 -20.61 15.79
CA GLY A 21 10.77 -20.58 14.71
C GLY A 21 11.36 -20.36 13.32
N ALA A 22 12.56 -19.77 13.22
CA ALA A 22 13.27 -19.55 11.97
C ALA A 22 14.13 -20.77 11.54
N LEU A 23 14.66 -21.53 12.51
CA LEU A 23 15.50 -22.71 12.23
C LEU A 23 14.71 -24.01 12.00
N ALA A 24 13.41 -24.04 12.32
CA ALA A 24 12.58 -25.23 12.13
C ALA A 24 12.09 -25.43 10.68
N GLN A 25 12.25 -24.44 9.79
CA GLN A 25 11.81 -24.51 8.40
C GLN A 25 12.94 -25.02 7.47
N ASN A 26 13.44 -26.22 7.72
CA ASN A 26 14.44 -26.89 6.88
C ASN A 26 13.88 -27.40 5.53
N SER A 27 12.62 -27.12 5.21
CA SER A 27 12.01 -27.50 3.94
C SER A 27 12.36 -26.56 2.78
N GLY A 28 13.00 -25.41 3.02
CA GLY A 28 13.29 -24.40 1.98
C GLY A 28 12.03 -23.76 1.37
N THR A 29 10.86 -24.11 1.91
CA THR A 29 9.57 -23.62 1.48
C THR A 29 9.21 -22.41 2.34
N GLY A 30 8.88 -21.28 1.73
CA GLY A 30 8.40 -20.11 2.46
C GLY A 30 7.08 -20.38 3.21
N LEU A 31 6.49 -19.34 3.79
CA LEU A 31 5.25 -19.41 4.59
C LEU A 31 4.07 -20.15 3.90
N TYR A 32 4.10 -20.25 2.58
CA TYR A 32 3.09 -20.91 1.76
C TYR A 32 3.29 -22.43 1.60
N GLY A 33 4.45 -22.97 2.01
CA GLY A 33 4.83 -24.35 1.71
C GLY A 33 5.40 -24.53 0.29
N PRO A 34 5.59 -25.77 -0.18
CA PRO A 34 6.15 -26.03 -1.51
C PRO A 34 5.20 -25.47 -2.57
N ALA A 35 5.73 -24.62 -3.44
CA ALA A 35 4.96 -24.03 -4.52
C ALA A 35 4.80 -25.06 -5.65
N ASP A 36 3.64 -25.72 -5.69
CA ASP A 36 3.28 -26.59 -6.81
C ASP A 36 3.07 -25.76 -8.10
N ASP A 37 3.27 -26.40 -9.25
CA ASP A 37 3.13 -25.78 -10.58
C ASP A 37 1.77 -25.06 -10.76
N LYS A 38 0.70 -25.63 -10.20
CA LYS A 38 -0.64 -25.04 -10.19
C LYS A 38 -0.69 -23.70 -9.47
N VAL A 39 0.01 -23.58 -8.34
CA VAL A 39 0.04 -22.36 -7.52
C VAL A 39 0.81 -21.28 -8.27
N VAL A 40 1.98 -21.62 -8.81
CA VAL A 40 2.83 -20.68 -9.55
C VAL A 40 2.10 -20.18 -10.78
N THR A 41 1.52 -21.09 -11.57
CA THR A 41 0.77 -20.75 -12.79
C THR A 41 -0.47 -19.93 -12.47
N GLY A 42 -1.25 -20.33 -11.46
CA GLY A 42 -2.44 -19.58 -11.02
C GLY A 42 -2.08 -18.16 -10.55
N THR A 43 -1.01 -18.01 -9.77
CA THR A 43 -0.52 -16.70 -9.32
C THR A 43 -0.06 -15.84 -10.50
N GLY A 44 0.60 -16.45 -11.49
CA GLY A 44 0.99 -15.78 -12.74
C GLY A 44 -0.20 -15.19 -13.50
N PHE A 45 -1.27 -15.95 -13.68
CA PHE A 45 -2.50 -15.44 -14.33
C PHE A 45 -3.15 -14.32 -13.54
N ILE A 46 -3.17 -14.42 -12.20
CA ILE A 46 -3.67 -13.35 -11.34
C ILE A 46 -2.86 -12.08 -11.55
N LEU A 47 -1.52 -12.15 -11.57
CA LEU A 47 -0.66 -10.99 -11.81
C LEU A 47 -0.92 -10.35 -13.17
N ILE A 48 -0.99 -11.17 -14.24
CA ILE A 48 -1.26 -10.71 -15.61
C ILE A 48 -2.59 -9.95 -15.68
N ALA A 49 -3.63 -10.40 -14.99
CA ALA A 49 -4.93 -9.73 -14.96
C ALA A 49 -4.99 -8.55 -13.99
N ALA A 50 -4.32 -8.65 -12.84
CA ALA A 50 -4.38 -7.67 -11.76
C ALA A 50 -3.76 -6.33 -12.16
N PHE A 51 -2.63 -6.33 -12.84
CA PHE A 51 -1.97 -5.08 -13.25
C PHE A 51 -2.81 -4.20 -14.18
N PRO A 52 -3.32 -4.69 -15.34
CA PRO A 52 -4.13 -3.86 -16.22
C PRO A 52 -5.44 -3.43 -15.54
N LEU A 53 -6.05 -4.29 -14.73
CA LEU A 53 -7.25 -3.96 -13.98
C LEU A 53 -6.96 -2.86 -12.95
N LEU A 54 -5.86 -2.97 -12.20
CA LEU A 54 -5.44 -1.97 -11.22
C LEU A 54 -5.15 -0.63 -11.90
N VAL A 55 -4.41 -0.62 -13.01
CA VAL A 55 -4.14 0.59 -13.79
C VAL A 55 -5.46 1.24 -14.23
N LEU A 56 -6.38 0.46 -14.79
CA LEU A 56 -7.71 0.95 -15.20
C LEU A 56 -8.47 1.56 -14.01
N LEU A 57 -8.52 0.89 -12.86
CA LEU A 57 -9.20 1.39 -11.67
C LEU A 57 -8.58 2.70 -11.17
N LEU A 58 -7.25 2.77 -11.11
CA LEU A 58 -6.56 3.99 -10.70
C LEU A 58 -6.79 5.14 -11.70
N SER A 59 -6.78 4.86 -13.01
CA SER A 59 -7.08 5.86 -14.04
C SER A 59 -8.52 6.39 -13.93
N LEU A 60 -9.51 5.50 -13.74
CA LEU A 60 -10.90 5.91 -13.54
C LEU A 60 -11.08 6.72 -12.25
N LEU A 61 -10.38 6.32 -11.17
CA LEU A 61 -10.40 7.04 -9.91
C LEU A 61 -9.80 8.45 -10.05
N GLN A 62 -8.63 8.56 -10.68
CA GLN A 62 -7.99 9.84 -10.99
C GLN A 62 -8.92 10.74 -11.80
N TRP A 63 -9.54 10.21 -12.86
CA TRP A 63 -10.48 10.95 -13.69
C TRP A 63 -11.69 11.47 -12.90
N ARG A 64 -12.25 10.64 -12.02
CA ARG A 64 -13.38 11.04 -11.16
C ARG A 64 -12.99 12.16 -10.19
N LEU A 65 -11.79 12.09 -9.63
CA LEU A 65 -11.26 13.10 -8.72
C LEU A 65 -11.00 14.42 -9.45
N GLU A 66 -10.40 14.39 -10.64
CA GLU A 66 -10.15 15.60 -11.42
C GLU A 66 -11.46 16.26 -11.81
N LYS A 67 -12.47 15.49 -12.26
CA LYS A 67 -13.82 16.02 -12.50
C LYS A 67 -14.44 16.68 -11.26
N ARG A 68 -14.19 16.15 -10.06
CA ARG A 68 -14.69 16.78 -8.82
C ARG A 68 -13.97 18.11 -8.54
N LYS A 69 -12.67 18.16 -8.78
CA LYS A 69 -11.85 19.36 -8.61
C LYS A 69 -12.24 20.45 -9.61
N GLU A 70 -12.43 20.10 -10.88
CA GLU A 70 -12.95 20.97 -11.94
C GLU A 70 -14.28 21.61 -11.54
N ARG A 71 -15.25 20.82 -11.08
CA ARG A 71 -16.55 21.34 -10.61
C ARG A 71 -16.42 22.35 -9.47
N ARG A 72 -15.50 22.11 -8.53
CA ARG A 72 -15.24 23.03 -7.41
C ARG A 72 -14.59 24.32 -7.87
N LYS A 73 -13.59 24.23 -8.76
CA LYS A 73 -12.95 25.39 -9.37
C LYS A 73 -13.94 26.26 -10.14
N ALA A 74 -14.80 25.64 -10.95
CA ALA A 74 -15.82 26.36 -11.72
C ALA A 74 -16.82 27.09 -10.81
N PHE A 75 -17.21 26.48 -9.69
CA PHE A 75 -18.04 27.14 -8.70
C PHE A 75 -17.33 28.33 -8.03
N GLN A 76 -16.08 28.15 -7.59
CA GLN A 76 -15.29 29.22 -6.99
C GLN A 76 -15.05 30.39 -7.95
N ALA A 77 -14.75 30.11 -9.22
CA ALA A 77 -14.55 31.14 -10.24
C ALA A 77 -15.82 31.98 -10.48
N ARG A 78 -17.00 31.35 -10.42
CA ARG A 78 -18.28 32.06 -10.51
C ARG A 78 -18.52 32.98 -9.31
N LEU A 79 -18.17 32.54 -8.10
CA LEU A 79 -18.26 33.37 -6.89
C LEU A 79 -17.29 34.56 -6.97
N SER A 80 -16.02 34.34 -7.30
CA SER A 80 -15.04 35.43 -7.40
C SER A 80 -15.39 36.47 -8.47
N GLN A 81 -16.02 36.04 -9.58
CA GLN A 81 -16.48 36.96 -10.61
C GLN A 81 -17.71 37.77 -10.17
N ALA A 82 -18.56 37.21 -9.31
CA ALA A 82 -19.67 37.95 -8.69
C ALA A 82 -19.14 39.00 -7.69
N ASP A 83 -18.14 38.64 -6.88
CA ASP A 83 -17.50 39.55 -5.93
C ASP A 83 -16.79 40.72 -6.65
N TRP A 84 -16.08 40.45 -7.74
CA TRP A 84 -15.41 41.48 -8.55
C TRP A 84 -16.40 42.48 -9.21
N ARG A 85 -17.63 42.04 -9.52
CA ARG A 85 -18.67 42.89 -10.10
C ARG A 85 -19.38 43.79 -9.08
N GLY A 86 -19.13 43.60 -7.78
CA GLY A 86 -19.68 44.42 -6.70
C GLY A 86 -18.74 45.51 -6.17
N GLY A 87 -17.56 45.71 -6.78
CA GLY A 87 -16.60 46.72 -6.35
C GLY A 87 -16.99 48.13 -6.80
N TRP A 88 -17.41 48.97 -5.85
CA TRP A 88 -17.34 50.43 -5.92
C TRP A 88 -16.03 50.90 -5.27
#